data_AF-A0A5K7ZH64-F1
#
_entry.id   AF-A0A5K7ZH64-F1
#
_cell.length_a   1.000
_cell.length_b   1.000
_cell.length_c   1.000
_cell.angle_alpha   90.00
_cell.angle_beta   90.00
_cell.angle_gamma   90.00
#
_symmetry.space_group_name_H-M   'P 1'
#
loop_
_entity.id
_entity.type
_entity.pdbx_description
1 polymer ?
#
loop_
_entity_poly.entity_id
_entity_poly.type
_entity_poly.pdbx_seq_one_letter_code
_entity_poly.pdbx_strand_id
1 'polypeptide(L)'
;MIKQLWMSGILAAFLVFGIKIGVGLGSQMNHPALSKRKKWAFFAGSALTYLLLFLGIHFLVTGLNLLDYLDRLANILKYGMILHFILAAGLLAWGIRLLVQTPASHQHAQLKAALLLITPCPVCATVILLNLTLAFSLFPLAPAMTTAVLFACFLGFILITLLVITLFANRIQSMDTFLGICMVLVSLYFVLTILVAPIYPEIKAAFAMAGSNNPIGHIQGKPLLLLAGTAFVFGCVGFYRSYFSKADQP
;
A
#
# COMPACT_ATOMS: atom_id res chain seq x y z
N MET A 1 -11.83 14.44 18.28
CA MET A 1 -10.66 13.53 18.32
C MET A 1 -10.92 12.21 17.60
N ILE A 2 -11.98 11.46 17.91
CA ILE A 2 -12.28 10.16 17.24
C ILE A 2 -12.42 10.30 15.71
N LYS A 3 -13.19 11.28 15.20
CA LYS A 3 -13.32 11.51 13.75
C LYS A 3 -11.97 11.74 13.04
N GLN A 4 -11.02 12.44 13.69
CA GLN A 4 -9.70 12.70 13.13
C GLN A 4 -8.84 11.44 13.05
N LEU A 5 -8.92 10.55 14.05
CA LEU A 5 -8.25 9.25 14.03
C LEU A 5 -8.76 8.34 12.91
N TRP A 6 -10.07 8.36 12.64
CA TRP A 6 -10.63 7.60 11.53
C TRP A 6 -10.23 8.18 10.18
N MET A 7 -10.26 9.50 10.02
CA MET A 7 -9.80 10.15 8.79
C MET A 7 -8.31 9.88 8.51
N SER A 8 -7.45 9.92 9.53
CA SER A 8 -6.04 9.58 9.36
C SER A 8 -5.85 8.10 9.01
N GLY A 9 -6.66 7.20 9.56
CA GLY A 9 -6.67 5.78 9.18
C GLY A 9 -7.04 5.56 7.71
N ILE A 10 -8.09 6.24 7.21
CA ILE A 10 -8.50 6.18 5.79
C ILE A 10 -7.35 6.66 4.89
N LEU A 11 -6.79 7.82 5.22
CA LEU A 11 -5.70 8.41 4.44
C LEU A 11 -4.43 7.54 4.47
N ALA A 12 -4.07 7.01 5.63
CA ALA A 12 -2.91 6.13 5.77
C ALA A 12 -3.06 4.84 4.94
N ALA A 13 -4.26 4.23 4.94
CA ALA A 13 -4.53 3.06 4.13
C ALA A 13 -4.37 3.39 2.63
N PHE A 14 -5.03 4.44 2.15
CA PHE A 14 -4.92 4.85 0.74
C PHE A 14 -3.52 5.29 0.34
N LEU A 15 -2.76 5.89 1.24
CA LEU A 15 -1.36 6.23 1.00
C LEU A 15 -0.53 4.97 0.75
N VAL A 16 -0.60 3.96 1.64
CA VAL A 16 0.19 2.73 1.51
C VAL A 16 -0.15 1.98 0.21
N PHE A 17 -1.44 1.82 -0.10
CA PHE A 17 -1.86 1.14 -1.33
C PHE A 17 -1.59 1.98 -2.58
N GLY A 18 -1.74 3.30 -2.50
CA GLY A 18 -1.42 4.23 -3.57
C GLY A 18 0.07 4.20 -3.91
N ILE A 19 0.95 4.14 -2.91
CA ILE A 19 2.39 3.98 -3.10
C ILE A 19 2.70 2.64 -3.80
N LYS A 20 2.11 1.53 -3.36
CA LYS A 20 2.31 0.21 -4.00
C LYS A 20 2.01 0.26 -5.50
N ILE A 21 0.87 0.82 -5.87
CA ILE A 21 0.44 0.89 -7.28
C ILE A 21 1.26 1.92 -8.04
N GLY A 22 1.55 3.06 -7.43
CA GLY A 22 2.36 4.13 -8.00
C GLY A 22 3.79 3.68 -8.30
N VAL A 23 4.41 2.86 -7.45
CA VAL A 23 5.72 2.24 -7.71
C VAL A 23 5.66 1.29 -8.91
N GLY A 24 4.64 0.45 -8.97
CA GLY A 24 4.42 -0.48 -10.09
C GLY A 24 4.28 0.28 -11.41
N LEU A 25 3.41 1.29 -11.46
CA LEU A 25 3.21 2.13 -12.63
C LEU A 25 4.45 2.98 -12.97
N GLY A 26 5.15 3.50 -11.97
CA GLY A 26 6.34 4.32 -12.15
C GLY A 26 7.48 3.56 -12.82
N SER A 27 7.66 2.28 -12.46
CA SER A 27 8.64 1.41 -13.12
C SER A 27 8.31 1.18 -14.61
N GLN A 28 7.03 1.06 -14.95
CA GLN A 28 6.56 0.88 -16.34
C GLN A 28 6.65 2.18 -17.16
N MET A 29 6.29 3.32 -16.56
CA MET A 29 6.30 4.62 -17.24
C MET A 29 7.73 5.11 -17.54
N ASN A 30 8.70 4.78 -16.69
CA ASN A 30 10.10 5.14 -16.92
C ASN A 30 10.87 4.10 -17.73
N HIS A 31 10.23 3.00 -18.15
CA HIS A 31 10.91 1.97 -18.95
C HIS A 31 11.22 2.48 -20.37
N PRO A 32 12.47 2.34 -20.86
CA PRO A 32 12.89 2.86 -22.17
C PRO A 32 12.28 2.08 -23.36
N ALA A 33 11.96 0.80 -23.20
CA ALA A 33 11.45 -0.04 -24.29
C ALA A 33 9.95 0.15 -24.63
N LEU A 34 9.20 0.93 -23.83
CA LEU A 34 7.76 1.14 -24.03
C LEU A 34 7.48 2.45 -24.77
N SER A 35 6.65 2.40 -25.80
CA SER A 35 6.19 3.60 -26.50
C SER A 35 5.29 4.46 -25.61
N LYS A 36 5.28 5.79 -25.82
CA LYS A 36 4.44 6.74 -25.06
C LYS A 36 2.96 6.31 -25.06
N ARG A 37 2.45 5.78 -26.18
CA ARG A 37 1.07 5.29 -26.30
C ARG A 37 0.79 4.08 -25.40
N LYS A 38 1.72 3.12 -25.32
CA LYS A 38 1.58 1.94 -24.44
C LYS A 38 1.65 2.33 -22.96
N LYS A 39 2.49 3.31 -22.61
CA LYS A 39 2.60 3.85 -21.23
C LYS A 39 1.28 4.47 -20.77
N TRP A 40 0.71 5.35 -21.59
CA TRP A 40 -0.59 5.96 -21.30
C TRP A 40 -1.73 4.94 -21.28
N ALA A 41 -1.72 3.96 -22.18
CA ALA A 41 -2.70 2.87 -22.15
C ALA A 41 -2.63 2.04 -20.85
N PHE A 42 -1.43 1.78 -20.34
CA PHE A 42 -1.23 1.05 -19.08
C PHE A 42 -1.73 1.84 -17.87
N PHE A 43 -1.41 3.14 -17.82
CA PHE A 43 -1.90 4.05 -16.79
C PHE A 43 -3.43 4.13 -16.81
N ALA A 44 -4.00 4.41 -17.99
CA ALA A 44 -5.45 4.51 -18.17
C ALA A 44 -6.16 3.20 -17.84
N GLY A 45 -5.62 2.04 -18.26
CA GLY A 45 -6.17 0.73 -17.95
C GLY A 45 -6.14 0.42 -16.44
N SER A 46 -5.06 0.80 -15.75
CA SER A 46 -4.97 0.64 -14.30
C SER A 46 -5.95 1.56 -13.57
N ALA A 47 -6.01 2.84 -13.95
CA ALA A 47 -6.95 3.80 -13.39
C ALA A 47 -8.41 3.38 -13.61
N LEU A 48 -8.74 2.87 -14.81
CA LEU A 48 -10.06 2.34 -15.14
C LEU A 48 -10.39 1.10 -14.29
N THR A 49 -9.44 0.19 -14.10
CA THR A 49 -9.64 -1.00 -13.26
C THR A 49 -9.97 -0.61 -11.82
N TYR A 50 -9.24 0.35 -11.25
CA TYR A 50 -9.52 0.85 -9.90
C TYR A 50 -10.81 1.66 -9.83
N LEU A 51 -11.16 2.43 -10.87
CA LEU A 51 -12.45 3.13 -10.95
C LEU A 51 -13.61 2.13 -10.93
N LEU A 52 -13.55 1.08 -11.77
CA LEU A 52 -14.56 0.03 -11.80
C LEU A 52 -14.65 -0.69 -10.46
N LEU A 53 -13.52 -0.92 -9.78
CA LEU A 53 -13.50 -1.53 -8.47
C LEU A 53 -14.15 -0.64 -7.39
N PHE A 54 -13.87 0.68 -7.40
CA PHE A 54 -14.54 1.64 -6.53
C PHE A 54 -16.04 1.73 -6.80
N LEU A 55 -16.45 1.76 -8.07
CA LEU A 55 -17.87 1.77 -8.44
C LEU A 55 -18.57 0.47 -8.07
N GLY A 56 -17.95 -0.69 -8.33
CA GLY A 56 -18.50 -1.99 -7.98
C GLY A 56 -18.70 -2.11 -6.46
N ILE A 57 -17.73 -1.67 -5.67
CA ILE A 57 -17.85 -1.62 -4.21
C ILE A 57 -18.90 -0.59 -3.77
N HIS A 58 -18.98 0.57 -4.41
CA HIS A 58 -20.03 1.55 -4.13
C HIS A 58 -21.42 0.96 -4.31
N PHE A 59 -21.70 0.32 -5.44
CA PHE A 59 -22.96 -0.37 -5.70
C PHE A 59 -23.21 -1.50 -4.71
N LEU A 60 -22.17 -2.23 -4.31
CA LEU A 60 -22.28 -3.27 -3.29
C LEU A 60 -22.71 -2.68 -1.93
N VAL A 61 -22.10 -1.57 -1.51
CA VAL A 61 -22.38 -0.93 -0.21
C VAL A 61 -23.76 -0.28 -0.20
N THR A 62 -24.14 0.44 -1.26
CA THR A 62 -25.43 1.15 -1.34
C THR A 62 -26.59 0.23 -1.68
N GLY A 63 -26.36 -0.84 -2.46
CA GLY A 63 -27.40 -1.76 -2.92
C GLY A 63 -27.69 -2.93 -1.98
N LEU A 64 -26.71 -3.43 -1.22
CA LEU A 64 -26.87 -4.66 -0.42
C LEU A 64 -27.03 -4.46 1.09
N ASN A 65 -27.16 -3.23 1.60
CA ASN A 65 -27.20 -2.96 3.06
C ASN A 65 -26.18 -3.83 3.81
N LEU A 66 -24.91 -3.64 3.46
CA LEU A 66 -23.79 -4.54 3.81
C LEU A 66 -23.69 -4.92 5.30
N LEU A 67 -24.24 -4.08 6.19
CA LEU A 67 -24.35 -4.34 7.63
C LEU A 67 -25.10 -5.65 7.95
N ASP A 68 -26.11 -6.03 7.15
CA ASP A 68 -26.88 -7.26 7.34
C ASP A 68 -26.08 -8.53 6.95
N TYR A 69 -25.01 -8.36 6.18
CA TYR A 69 -24.17 -9.45 5.68
C TYR A 69 -22.76 -9.45 6.25
N LEU A 70 -22.51 -8.70 7.33
CA LEU A 70 -21.19 -8.52 7.93
C LEU A 70 -20.54 -9.86 8.32
N ASP A 71 -21.33 -10.82 8.80
CA ASP A 71 -20.83 -12.15 9.20
C ASP A 71 -20.36 -12.98 8.00
N ARG A 72 -21.05 -12.88 6.86
CA ARG A 72 -20.61 -13.53 5.62
C ARG A 72 -19.37 -12.84 5.06
N LEU A 73 -19.32 -11.52 5.17
CA LEU A 73 -18.15 -10.73 4.79
C LEU A 73 -16.93 -11.10 5.64
N ALA A 74 -17.10 -11.33 6.96
CA ALA A 74 -16.04 -11.76 7.86
C ALA A 74 -15.43 -13.12 7.47
N ASN A 75 -16.25 -14.07 7.00
CA ASN A 75 -15.74 -15.34 6.48
C ASN A 75 -15.01 -15.17 5.13
N ILE A 76 -15.48 -14.29 4.25
CA ILE A 76 -14.77 -13.95 2.99
C ILE A 76 -13.42 -13.27 3.31
N LEU A 77 -13.37 -12.42 4.33
CA LEU A 77 -12.14 -11.78 4.80
C LEU A 77 -11.09 -12.80 5.27
N LYS A 78 -11.50 -13.93 5.87
CA LYS A 78 -10.57 -15.01 6.24
C LYS A 78 -9.86 -15.60 5.01
N TYR A 79 -10.58 -15.87 3.93
CA TYR A 79 -9.97 -16.29 2.66
C TYR A 79 -9.10 -15.18 2.04
N GLY A 80 -9.48 -13.91 2.26
CA GLY A 80 -8.68 -12.74 1.89
C GLY A 80 -7.28 -12.74 2.51
N MET A 81 -7.12 -13.19 3.77
CA MET A 81 -5.80 -13.27 4.42
C MET A 81 -4.89 -14.30 3.75
N ILE A 82 -5.42 -15.46 3.35
CA ILE A 82 -4.65 -16.49 2.63
C ILE A 82 -4.17 -15.96 1.28
N LEU A 83 -5.07 -15.34 0.51
CA LEU A 83 -4.71 -14.72 -0.77
C LEU A 83 -3.71 -13.57 -0.60
N HIS A 84 -3.81 -12.80 0.49
CA HIS A 84 -2.84 -11.76 0.80
C HIS A 84 -1.45 -12.34 1.10
N PHE A 85 -1.39 -13.43 1.85
CA PHE A 85 -0.15 -14.13 2.15
C PHE A 85 0.50 -14.68 0.88
N ILE A 86 -0.28 -15.32 -0.01
CA ILE A 86 0.20 -15.81 -1.31
C ILE A 86 0.77 -14.65 -2.14
N LEU A 87 0.06 -13.52 -2.19
CA LEU A 87 0.54 -12.33 -2.90
C LEU A 87 1.84 -11.80 -2.27
N ALA A 88 1.91 -11.69 -0.95
CA ALA A 88 3.09 -11.21 -0.25
C ALA A 88 4.30 -12.13 -0.49
N ALA A 89 4.11 -13.45 -0.42
CA ALA A 89 5.14 -14.44 -0.74
C ALA A 89 5.59 -14.33 -2.21
N GLY A 90 4.65 -14.11 -3.14
CA GLY A 90 4.96 -13.84 -4.54
C GLY A 90 5.80 -12.56 -4.70
N LEU A 91 5.37 -11.45 -4.11
CA LEU A 91 6.11 -10.19 -4.15
C LEU A 91 7.53 -10.34 -3.57
N LEU A 92 7.68 -11.10 -2.49
CA LEU A 92 8.98 -11.40 -1.89
C LEU A 92 9.86 -12.24 -2.83
N ALA A 93 9.32 -13.34 -3.37
CA ALA A 93 10.05 -14.23 -4.27
C ALA A 93 10.48 -13.52 -5.56
N TRP A 94 9.58 -12.76 -6.20
CA TRP A 94 9.90 -11.98 -7.40
C TRP A 94 10.84 -10.80 -7.08
N GLY A 95 10.67 -10.14 -5.94
CA GLY A 95 11.56 -9.06 -5.50
C GLY A 95 13.00 -9.54 -5.28
N ILE A 96 13.18 -10.66 -4.56
CA ILE A 96 14.50 -11.29 -4.37
C ILE A 96 15.07 -11.74 -5.71
N ARG A 97 14.27 -12.37 -6.56
CA ARG A 97 14.72 -12.81 -7.89
C ARG A 97 15.22 -11.65 -8.73
N LEU A 98 14.54 -10.50 -8.71
CA LEU A 98 14.95 -9.31 -9.44
C LEU A 98 16.25 -8.71 -8.88
N LEU A 99 16.51 -8.85 -7.58
CA LEU A 99 17.76 -8.40 -6.95
C LEU A 99 18.95 -9.34 -7.22
N VAL A 100 18.70 -10.63 -7.46
CA VAL A 100 19.74 -11.64 -7.68
C VAL A 100 20.08 -11.83 -9.16
N GLN A 101 19.17 -11.51 -10.08
CA GLN A 101 19.36 -11.73 -11.51
C GLN A 101 20.37 -10.76 -12.16
N THR A 102 21.11 -11.23 -13.16
CA THR A 102 22.11 -10.46 -13.90
C THR A 102 21.50 -9.64 -15.06
N PRO A 103 22.14 -8.51 -15.46
CA PRO A 103 21.58 -7.45 -16.32
C PRO A 103 20.87 -7.92 -17.61
N ALA A 104 21.32 -9.00 -18.23
CA ALA A 104 20.80 -9.49 -19.50
C ALA A 104 19.36 -10.08 -19.43
N SER A 105 18.87 -10.47 -18.25
CA SER A 105 17.53 -11.08 -18.09
C SER A 105 16.43 -10.12 -17.57
N HIS A 106 16.78 -8.85 -17.31
CA HIS A 106 15.91 -7.92 -16.58
C HIS A 106 14.70 -7.40 -17.38
N GLN A 107 14.84 -7.21 -18.70
CA GLN A 107 13.80 -6.55 -19.51
C GLN A 107 12.42 -7.24 -19.46
N HIS A 108 12.36 -8.57 -19.44
CA HIS A 108 11.09 -9.30 -19.40
C HIS A 108 10.61 -9.62 -17.98
N ALA A 109 11.54 -9.75 -17.03
CA ALA A 109 11.21 -10.00 -15.63
C ALA A 109 10.53 -8.77 -15.00
N GLN A 110 10.99 -7.56 -15.35
CA GLN A 110 10.48 -6.29 -14.83
C GLN A 110 9.01 -6.03 -15.19
N LEU A 111 8.60 -6.29 -16.44
CA LEU A 111 7.22 -6.05 -16.90
C LEU A 111 6.21 -6.93 -16.13
N LYS A 112 6.55 -8.21 -15.91
CA LYS A 112 5.70 -9.15 -15.17
C LYS A 112 5.68 -8.84 -13.67
N ALA A 113 6.83 -8.49 -13.11
CA ALA A 113 6.96 -8.13 -11.69
C ALA A 113 6.18 -6.86 -11.34
N ALA A 114 6.24 -5.83 -12.20
CA ALA A 114 5.46 -4.61 -12.03
C ALA A 114 3.94 -4.86 -12.14
N LEU A 115 3.52 -5.76 -13.03
CA LEU A 115 2.11 -6.14 -13.16
C LEU A 115 1.57 -6.73 -11.85
N LEU A 116 2.33 -7.62 -11.20
CA LEU A 116 1.97 -8.21 -9.89
C LEU A 116 1.78 -7.15 -8.80
N LEU A 117 2.50 -6.02 -8.90
CA LEU A 117 2.37 -4.90 -7.97
C LEU A 117 1.10 -4.07 -8.23
N ILE A 118 0.70 -3.94 -9.49
CA ILE A 118 -0.46 -3.15 -9.94
C ILE A 118 -1.76 -3.93 -9.77
N THR A 119 -1.75 -5.25 -9.93
CA THR A 119 -2.96 -6.09 -9.89
C THR A 119 -3.75 -5.87 -8.60
N PRO A 120 -5.08 -5.59 -8.71
CA PRO A 120 -5.92 -5.41 -7.55
C PRO A 120 -5.96 -6.74 -6.77
N CYS A 121 -5.57 -6.69 -5.50
CA CYS A 121 -5.65 -7.86 -4.63
C CYS A 121 -6.93 -7.80 -3.78
N PRO A 122 -7.42 -8.94 -3.25
CA PRO A 122 -8.61 -8.96 -2.40
C PRO A 122 -8.49 -8.01 -1.21
N VAL A 123 -7.28 -7.81 -0.68
CA VAL A 123 -7.06 -6.85 0.43
C VAL A 123 -7.26 -5.40 0.01
N CYS A 124 -6.88 -5.01 -1.20
CA CYS A 124 -7.20 -3.67 -1.71
C CYS A 124 -8.72 -3.48 -1.76
N ALA A 125 -9.46 -4.49 -2.24
CA ALA A 125 -10.92 -4.42 -2.29
C ALA A 125 -11.54 -4.30 -0.90
N THR A 126 -11.05 -5.06 0.09
CA THR A 126 -11.57 -5.00 1.47
C THR A 126 -11.25 -3.67 2.14
N VAL A 127 -10.07 -3.12 1.89
CA VAL A 127 -9.70 -1.79 2.39
C VAL A 127 -10.57 -0.72 1.76
N ILE A 128 -10.82 -0.77 0.45
CA ILE A 128 -11.71 0.18 -0.23
C ILE A 128 -13.14 0.06 0.31
N LEU A 129 -13.64 -1.16 0.51
CA LEU A 129 -14.94 -1.46 1.10
C LEU A 129 -15.10 -0.87 2.51
N LEU A 130 -14.15 -1.15 3.39
CA LEU A 130 -14.18 -0.66 4.77
C LEU A 130 -14.07 0.87 4.81
N ASN A 131 -13.20 1.47 3.99
CA ASN A 131 -13.05 2.92 3.92
C ASN A 131 -14.29 3.62 3.36
N LEU A 132 -14.94 3.06 2.33
CA LEU A 132 -16.20 3.60 1.79
C LEU A 132 -17.33 3.51 2.81
N THR A 133 -17.50 2.34 3.45
CA THR A 133 -18.53 2.12 4.47
C THR A 133 -18.36 3.08 5.66
N LEU A 134 -17.11 3.25 6.10
CA LEU A 134 -16.77 4.18 7.17
C LEU A 134 -17.00 5.64 6.74
N ALA A 135 -16.60 6.01 5.51
CA ALA A 135 -16.77 7.36 5.01
C ALA A 135 -18.24 7.76 4.83
N PHE A 136 -19.10 6.84 4.36
CA PHE A 136 -20.55 7.09 4.27
C PHE A 136 -21.18 7.32 5.64
N SER A 137 -20.67 6.67 6.68
CA SER A 137 -21.13 6.87 8.07
C SER A 137 -20.63 8.18 8.69
N LEU A 138 -19.48 8.70 8.25
CA LEU A 138 -18.81 9.85 8.87
C LEU A 138 -19.12 11.18 8.18
N PHE A 139 -19.34 11.17 6.86
CA PHE A 139 -19.53 12.36 6.06
C PHE A 139 -21.00 12.51 5.64
N PRO A 140 -21.62 13.69 5.84
CA PRO A 140 -23.00 13.95 5.44
C PRO A 140 -23.16 14.18 3.92
N LEU A 141 -22.21 13.72 3.11
CA LEU A 141 -22.21 13.89 1.65
C LEU A 141 -22.99 12.76 0.99
N ALA A 142 -23.55 13.02 -0.20
CA ALA A 142 -24.17 11.99 -1.01
C ALA A 142 -23.18 10.83 -1.27
N PRO A 143 -23.60 9.55 -1.19
CA PRO A 143 -22.70 8.40 -1.33
C PRO A 143 -21.85 8.41 -2.61
N ALA A 144 -22.43 8.89 -3.72
CA ALA A 144 -21.72 9.03 -4.99
C ALA A 144 -20.58 10.07 -4.91
N MET A 145 -20.81 11.22 -4.26
CA MET A 145 -19.80 12.25 -4.07
C MET A 145 -18.67 11.77 -3.16
N THR A 146 -19.00 11.10 -2.05
CA THR A 146 -18.00 10.54 -1.14
C THR A 146 -17.11 9.52 -1.86
N THR A 147 -17.69 8.67 -2.70
CA THR A 147 -16.93 7.70 -3.52
C THR A 147 -16.00 8.40 -4.50
N ALA A 148 -16.49 9.42 -5.20
CA ALA A 148 -15.67 10.20 -6.13
C ALA A 148 -14.50 10.91 -5.44
N VAL A 149 -14.72 11.48 -4.25
CA VAL A 149 -13.65 12.13 -3.46
C VAL A 149 -12.61 11.12 -3.00
N LEU A 150 -13.02 9.95 -2.50
CA LEU A 150 -12.08 8.91 -2.08
C LEU A 150 -11.28 8.35 -3.25
N PHE A 151 -11.91 8.14 -4.41
CA PHE A 151 -11.22 7.72 -5.63
C PHE A 151 -10.23 8.80 -6.09
N ALA A 152 -10.62 10.08 -6.09
CA ALA A 152 -9.74 11.19 -6.44
C ALA A 152 -8.54 11.29 -5.49
N CYS A 153 -8.75 11.09 -4.18
CA CYS A 153 -7.69 11.06 -3.18
C CYS A 153 -6.71 9.90 -3.43
N PHE A 154 -7.24 8.70 -3.66
CA PHE A 154 -6.44 7.52 -3.98
C PHE A 154 -5.63 7.70 -5.28
N LEU A 155 -6.26 8.22 -6.33
CA LEU A 155 -5.58 8.57 -7.58
C LEU A 155 -4.52 9.65 -7.36
N GLY A 156 -4.78 10.63 -6.50
CA GLY A 156 -3.83 11.65 -6.08
C GLY A 156 -2.56 11.04 -5.49
N PHE A 157 -2.67 10.07 -4.59
CA PHE A 157 -1.50 9.37 -4.04
C PHE A 157 -0.71 8.60 -5.11
N ILE A 158 -1.39 7.97 -6.07
CA ILE A 158 -0.75 7.30 -7.21
C ILE A 158 0.03 8.32 -8.05
N LEU A 159 -0.59 9.46 -8.38
CA LEU A 159 0.03 10.52 -9.16
C LEU A 159 1.21 11.17 -8.44
N ILE A 160 1.12 11.41 -7.14
CA ILE A 160 2.23 11.91 -6.32
C ILE A 160 3.39 10.92 -6.35
N THR A 161 3.11 9.64 -6.14
CA THR A 161 4.14 8.58 -6.18
C THR A 161 4.80 8.52 -7.56
N LEU A 162 4.00 8.59 -8.63
CA LEU A 162 4.50 8.66 -10.00
C LEU A 162 5.38 9.88 -10.23
N LEU A 163 4.93 11.07 -9.81
CA LEU A 163 5.68 12.31 -9.92
C LEU A 163 7.04 12.19 -9.23
N VAL A 164 7.05 11.73 -7.99
CA VAL A 164 8.29 11.51 -7.23
C VAL A 164 9.22 10.56 -7.99
N ILE A 165 8.75 9.41 -8.44
CA ILE A 165 9.59 8.46 -9.18
C ILE A 165 10.11 9.07 -10.48
N THR A 166 9.28 9.81 -11.22
CA THR A 166 9.71 10.45 -12.48
C THR A 166 10.73 11.58 -12.26
N LEU A 167 10.60 12.35 -11.19
CA LEU A 167 11.56 13.42 -10.85
C LEU A 167 12.92 12.84 -10.45
N PHE A 168 12.92 11.71 -9.74
CA PHE A 168 14.14 11.02 -9.32
C PHE A 168 14.62 9.95 -10.32
N ALA A 169 13.93 9.75 -11.45
CA ALA A 169 14.26 8.69 -12.41
C ALA A 169 15.70 8.80 -12.93
N ASN A 170 16.19 10.02 -13.17
CA ASN A 170 17.55 10.27 -13.64
C ASN A 170 18.64 9.94 -12.61
N ARG A 171 18.28 9.85 -11.31
CA ARG A 171 19.19 9.48 -10.22
C ARG A 171 19.19 7.98 -9.92
N ILE A 172 18.21 7.23 -10.43
CA ILE A 172 18.07 5.80 -10.16
C ILE A 172 18.93 5.03 -11.18
N GLN A 173 20.06 4.47 -10.71
CA GLN A 173 20.99 3.70 -11.57
C GLN A 173 20.34 2.50 -12.25
N SER A 174 19.45 1.79 -11.55
CA SER A 174 18.70 0.65 -12.09
C SER A 174 17.27 0.65 -11.57
N MET A 175 16.33 0.79 -12.50
CA MET A 175 14.88 0.73 -12.23
C MET A 175 14.45 -0.66 -11.75
N ASP A 176 15.21 -1.70 -12.11
CA ASP A 176 14.96 -3.07 -11.69
C ASP A 176 15.34 -3.29 -10.24
N THR A 177 16.53 -2.81 -9.84
CA THR A 177 16.96 -2.86 -8.44
C THR A 177 16.00 -2.07 -7.56
N PHE A 178 15.59 -0.87 -8.00
CA PHE A 178 14.58 -0.07 -7.30
C PHE A 178 13.25 -0.81 -7.13
N LEU A 179 12.71 -1.36 -8.21
CA LEU A 179 11.47 -2.14 -8.16
C LEU A 179 11.61 -3.35 -7.22
N GLY A 180 12.73 -4.07 -7.29
CA GLY A 180 13.02 -5.25 -6.46
C GLY A 180 13.04 -4.92 -4.97
N ILE A 181 13.75 -3.87 -4.56
CA ILE A 181 13.77 -3.42 -3.15
C ILE A 181 12.36 -3.00 -2.71
N CYS A 182 11.63 -2.24 -3.52
CA CYS A 182 10.26 -1.86 -3.19
C CYS A 182 9.34 -3.08 -3.03
N MET A 183 9.45 -4.08 -3.90
CA MET A 183 8.66 -5.32 -3.80
C MET A 183 8.97 -6.07 -2.50
N VAL A 184 10.24 -6.18 -2.13
CA VAL A 184 10.65 -6.82 -0.86
C VAL A 184 10.11 -6.03 0.33
N LEU A 185 10.27 -4.71 0.36
CA LEU A 185 9.76 -3.88 1.47
C LEU A 185 8.24 -3.95 1.61
N VAL A 186 7.49 -3.88 0.50
CA VAL A 186 6.03 -4.00 0.50
C VAL A 186 5.61 -5.40 0.98
N SER A 187 6.31 -6.46 0.53
CA SER A 187 6.03 -7.82 0.98
C SER A 187 6.28 -8.01 2.48
N LEU A 188 7.38 -7.45 3.00
CA LEU A 188 7.72 -7.50 4.42
C LEU A 188 6.68 -6.77 5.26
N TYR A 189 6.23 -5.59 4.81
CA TYR A 189 5.14 -4.85 5.43
C TYR A 189 3.84 -5.66 5.48
N PHE A 190 3.47 -6.35 4.39
CA PHE A 190 2.29 -7.20 4.35
C PHE A 190 2.40 -8.41 5.27
N VAL A 191 3.54 -9.11 5.29
CA VAL A 191 3.77 -10.23 6.22
C VAL A 191 3.68 -9.74 7.66
N LEU A 192 4.30 -8.61 7.98
CA LEU A 192 4.23 -8.02 9.32
C LEU A 192 2.78 -7.68 9.71
N THR A 193 2.01 -7.14 8.78
CA THR A 193 0.59 -6.81 9.03
C THR A 193 -0.24 -8.08 9.29
N ILE A 194 0.00 -9.17 8.57
CA ILE A 194 -0.65 -10.48 8.80
C ILE A 194 -0.28 -11.05 10.16
N LEU A 195 0.98 -10.91 10.60
CA LEU A 195 1.43 -11.39 11.91
C LEU A 195 0.88 -10.55 13.07
N VAL A 196 0.83 -9.23 12.91
CA VAL A 196 0.39 -8.30 13.97
C VAL A 196 -1.13 -8.29 14.15
N ALA A 197 -1.90 -8.39 13.07
CA ALA A 197 -3.36 -8.29 13.12
C ALA A 197 -4.06 -9.29 14.10
N PRO A 198 -3.74 -10.60 14.11
CA PRO A 198 -4.38 -11.56 15.02
C PRO A 198 -3.90 -11.42 16.47
N ILE A 199 -2.68 -10.92 16.70
CA ILE A 199 -2.09 -10.76 18.04
C ILE A 199 -2.59 -9.46 18.71
N TYR A 200 -3.05 -8.49 17.92
CA TYR A 200 -3.49 -7.18 18.40
C TYR A 200 -4.61 -7.23 19.48
N PRO A 201 -5.68 -8.03 19.34
CA PRO A 201 -6.72 -8.15 20.38
C PRO A 201 -6.18 -8.67 21.71
N GLU A 202 -5.27 -9.65 21.66
CA GLU A 202 -4.63 -10.24 22.85
C GLU A 202 -3.70 -9.23 23.54
N ILE A 203 -2.90 -8.50 22.76
CA ILE A 203 -2.05 -7.41 23.26
C ILE A 203 -2.92 -6.32 23.92
N LYS A 204 -4.05 -5.94 23.31
CA LYS A 204 -4.95 -4.95 23.88
C LYS A 204 -5.53 -5.43 25.22
N ALA A 205 -5.89 -6.71 25.34
CA ALA A 205 -6.35 -7.29 26.59
C ALA A 205 -5.23 -7.31 27.65
N ALA A 206 -4.01 -7.72 27.27
CA ALA A 206 -2.84 -7.72 28.15
C ALA A 206 -2.48 -6.30 28.63
N PHE A 207 -2.50 -5.30 27.75
CA PHE A 207 -2.28 -3.90 28.11
C PHE A 207 -3.41 -3.33 28.99
N ALA A 208 -4.67 -3.70 28.74
CA ALA A 208 -5.78 -3.29 29.57
C ALA A 208 -5.66 -3.87 30.99
N MET A 209 -5.25 -5.13 31.13
CA MET A 209 -4.97 -5.77 32.42
C MET A 209 -3.74 -5.18 33.12
N ALA A 210 -2.68 -4.86 32.37
CA ALA A 210 -1.50 -4.19 32.92
C ALA A 210 -1.80 -2.75 33.38
N GLY A 211 -2.67 -2.03 32.64
CA GLY A 211 -3.12 -0.68 32.98
C GLY A 211 -4.18 -0.61 34.07
N SER A 212 -4.93 -1.69 34.33
CA SER A 212 -5.83 -1.77 35.49
C SER A 212 -5.07 -2.07 36.78
N ASN A 213 -3.98 -2.83 36.71
CA ASN A 213 -3.15 -3.19 37.86
C ASN A 213 -2.06 -2.15 38.19
N ASN A 214 -1.88 -1.15 37.34
CA ASN A 214 -0.91 -0.09 37.54
C ASN A 214 -1.54 1.21 37.01
N PRO A 215 -1.77 2.26 37.82
CA PRO A 215 -2.31 3.52 37.31
C PRO A 215 -1.22 4.22 36.47
N ILE A 216 -1.03 3.77 35.23
CA ILE A 216 -0.04 4.33 34.30
C ILE A 216 -0.59 5.65 33.76
N GLY A 217 -0.45 6.71 34.55
CA GLY A 217 -0.93 8.05 34.23
C GLY A 217 -0.25 8.72 33.03
N HIS A 218 0.86 8.19 32.49
CA HIS A 218 1.50 8.78 31.31
C HIS A 218 2.23 7.75 30.46
N ILE A 219 1.72 7.48 29.26
CA ILE A 219 2.53 6.98 28.15
C ILE A 219 3.62 8.04 27.92
N GLN A 220 4.85 7.76 28.34
CA GLN A 220 5.97 8.65 28.07
C GLN A 220 6.23 8.62 26.56
N GLY A 221 5.81 9.68 25.85
CA GLY A 221 5.95 9.77 24.40
C GLY A 221 7.41 9.75 23.92
N LYS A 222 8.36 10.10 24.79
CA LYS A 222 9.80 10.20 24.49
C LYS A 222 10.41 8.89 23.98
N PRO A 223 10.30 7.73 24.67
CA PRO A 223 10.82 6.46 24.16
C PRO A 223 10.17 5.99 22.85
N LEU A 224 8.87 6.22 22.67
CA LEU A 224 8.18 5.88 21.40
C LEU A 224 8.67 6.76 20.24
N LEU A 225 8.85 8.06 20.49
CA LEU A 225 9.40 9.01 19.51
C LEU A 225 10.86 8.68 19.17
N LEU A 226 11.66 8.26 20.15
CA LEU A 226 13.03 7.82 19.96
C LEU A 226 13.11 6.57 19.09
N LEU A 227 12.27 5.57 19.35
CA LEU A 227 12.24 4.34 18.56
C LEU A 227 11.76 4.57 17.13
N ALA A 228 10.68 5.36 16.95
CA ALA A 228 10.19 5.74 15.64
C ALA A 228 11.23 6.58 14.87
N GLY A 229 11.90 7.50 15.56
CA GLY A 229 12.95 8.34 14.99
C GLY A 229 14.18 7.54 14.54
N THR A 230 14.67 6.61 15.36
CA THR A 230 15.83 5.77 14.98
C THR A 230 15.50 4.85 13.83
N ALA A 231 14.34 4.19 13.84
CA ALA A 231 13.89 3.35 12.74
C ALA A 231 13.76 4.14 11.42
N PHE A 232 13.22 5.36 11.48
CA PHE A 232 13.10 6.24 10.32
C PHE A 232 14.47 6.68 9.79
N VAL A 233 15.38 7.11 10.66
CA VAL A 233 16.73 7.54 10.27
C VAL A 233 17.51 6.39 9.65
N PHE A 234 17.51 5.20 10.24
CA PHE A 234 18.20 4.04 9.65
C PHE A 234 17.60 3.64 8.29
N GLY A 235 16.27 3.69 8.16
CA GLY A 235 15.59 3.45 6.89
C GLY A 235 15.99 4.47 5.81
N CYS A 236 15.93 5.76 6.12
CA CYS A 236 16.29 6.84 5.19
C CYS A 236 17.78 6.86 4.85
N VAL A 237 18.68 6.63 5.81
CA VAL A 237 20.13 6.60 5.58
C VAL A 237 20.52 5.38 4.75
N GLY A 238 19.95 4.21 5.03
CA GLY A 238 20.14 3.01 4.22
C GLY A 238 19.67 3.22 2.78
N PHE A 239 18.49 3.81 2.61
CA PHE A 239 17.95 4.16 1.30
C PHE A 239 18.84 5.18 0.56
N TYR A 240 19.27 6.24 1.25
CA TYR A 240 20.11 7.29 0.66
C TYR A 240 21.49 6.77 0.23
N ARG A 241 22.19 6.02 1.10
CA ARG A 241 23.50 5.44 0.77
C ARG A 241 23.42 4.45 -0.39
N SER A 242 22.34 3.67 -0.47
CA SER A 242 22.20 2.66 -1.52
C SER A 242 21.94 3.27 -2.91
N TYR A 243 21.28 4.43 -2.99
CA TYR A 243 20.83 4.99 -4.27
C TYR A 243 21.52 6.29 -4.69
N PHE A 244 21.86 7.16 -3.73
CA PHE A 244 22.37 8.50 -4.04
C PHE A 244 23.89 8.64 -3.82
N SER A 245 24.48 7.86 -2.91
CA SER A 245 25.90 7.99 -2.55
C SER A 245 26.87 7.28 -3.51
N LYS A 246 26.38 6.39 -4.40
CA LYS A 246 27.21 5.69 -5.39
C LYS A 246 27.34 6.42 -6.74
N ALA A 247 26.85 7.64 -6.85
CA ALA A 247 26.97 8.46 -8.06
C ALA A 247 28.37 9.08 -8.25
N ASP A 248 29.25 9.00 -7.25
CA ASP A 248 30.57 9.68 -7.23
C ASP A 248 31.76 8.71 -7.17
N GLN A 249 31.72 7.59 -7.91
CA GLN A 249 32.95 6.83 -8.20
C GLN A 249 33.26 6.91 -9.69
N PRO A 250 34.42 7.49 -10.08
CA PRO A 250 34.82 7.67 -11.47
C PRO A 250 35.06 6.35 -12.21
#